data_AF-A0A484NPB8-F1
#
_entry.id   AF-A0A484NPB8-F1
#
_cell.length_a   1.000
_cell.length_b   1.000
_cell.length_c   1.000
_cell.angle_alpha   90.00
_cell.angle_beta   90.00
_cell.angle_gamma   90.00
#
_symmetry.space_group_name_H-M   'P 1'
#
loop_
_entity.id
_entity.type
_entity.pdbx_description
1 polymer ?
#
loop_
_entity_poly.entity_id
_entity_poly.type
_entity_poly.pdbx_seq_one_letter_code
_entity_poly.pdbx_strand_id
1 'polypeptide(L)'
;MANSKLTKKRRVYLLFAIVAFIGLSNAAERCRKLAGKETSSKTGHFNIMYCLDGGSGSAVCAVKEAVKLYVYSIRTSHVERAKSIAMEGAMTDALSQGMSVKQANKEAQKAASRAARMATRQADRILGPIVSSGWDLLEAFYFGGSVTEGSLRSSGTLIGTYLVGFLGEQSQVVQKILHLYHQISKLDSLKPSKDVDTLFTQLVHTCIPPSPVDVSALCSVIQEKRSHLIRLCAEAEGLLESHYSRLLASLPNPLRSLALFPYYDNYLRLAELEFGLLAGHCGTGPGRVALVGSDPELSRRMAFHTGDIMDATSELGGYGVVFLAALVGMDKEEKGRVVDHLARHMAPGALLMVRSAHGARAFLYPVVDPRDLRGFEVLRVHHPTDEVINSVIIARKMHPASVVHQSYDQSVGSGSVALPIKCSCVEIHTLNNPFNKVSIIVEELAIDHE
;
A
#
# COMPACT_ATOMS: atom_id res chain seq x y z
N MET A 1 10.63 -34.99 20.02
CA MET A 1 9.15 -34.98 20.19
C MET A 1 8.40 -33.92 19.36
N ALA A 2 9.03 -32.91 18.74
CA ALA A 2 8.32 -31.88 17.95
C ALA A 2 7.88 -32.33 16.54
N ASN A 3 8.63 -33.24 15.90
CA ASN A 3 8.33 -33.73 14.54
C ASN A 3 7.05 -34.59 14.44
N SER A 4 6.60 -35.23 15.53
CA SER A 4 5.37 -36.03 15.54
C SER A 4 4.10 -35.17 15.68
N LYS A 5 4.20 -33.97 16.26
CA LYS A 5 3.06 -33.03 16.41
C LYS A 5 2.77 -32.26 15.12
N LEU A 6 3.81 -31.90 14.36
CA LEU A 6 3.68 -31.18 13.08
C LEU A 6 3.05 -32.07 11.99
N THR A 7 3.44 -33.35 11.96
CA THR A 7 2.86 -34.38 11.07
C THR A 7 1.41 -34.70 11.43
N LYS A 8 1.05 -34.70 12.73
CA LYS A 8 -0.33 -34.91 13.18
C LYS A 8 -1.26 -33.76 12.77
N LYS A 9 -0.85 -32.49 12.90
CA LYS A 9 -1.62 -31.33 12.42
C LYS A 9 -1.81 -31.37 10.89
N ARG A 10 -0.76 -31.69 10.14
CA ARG A 10 -0.81 -31.78 8.67
C ARG A 10 -1.75 -32.89 8.18
N ARG A 11 -1.79 -34.03 8.90
CA ARG A 11 -2.75 -35.12 8.66
C ARG A 11 -4.19 -34.73 8.97
N VAL A 12 -4.43 -33.92 10.01
CA VAL A 12 -5.77 -33.42 10.34
C VAL A 12 -6.27 -32.44 9.29
N TYR A 13 -5.43 -31.52 8.81
CA TYR A 13 -5.80 -30.64 7.69
C TYR A 13 -6.04 -31.42 6.39
N LEU A 14 -5.23 -32.45 6.13
CA LEU A 14 -5.42 -33.32 4.97
C LEU A 14 -6.75 -34.08 5.07
N LEU A 15 -7.08 -34.62 6.24
CA LEU A 15 -8.37 -35.28 6.49
C LEU A 15 -9.54 -34.31 6.31
N PHE A 16 -9.42 -33.08 6.82
CA PHE A 16 -10.46 -32.07 6.65
C PHE A 16 -10.65 -31.69 5.18
N ALA A 17 -9.55 -31.53 4.42
CA ALA A 17 -9.59 -31.26 2.99
C ALA A 17 -10.22 -32.43 2.21
N ILE A 18 -9.89 -33.67 2.57
CA ILE A 18 -10.49 -34.88 1.96
C ILE A 18 -11.99 -34.94 2.27
N VAL A 19 -12.41 -34.69 3.51
CA VAL A 19 -13.83 -34.68 3.91
C VAL A 19 -14.59 -33.55 3.21
N ALA A 20 -14.01 -32.35 3.12
CA ALA A 20 -14.60 -31.23 2.39
C ALA A 20 -14.73 -31.53 0.89
N PHE A 21 -13.71 -32.15 0.29
CA PHE A 21 -13.73 -32.57 -1.11
C PHE A 21 -14.79 -33.65 -1.37
N ILE A 22 -14.90 -34.65 -0.49
CA ILE A 22 -15.95 -35.68 -0.56
C ILE A 22 -17.33 -35.05 -0.39
N GLY A 23 -17.48 -34.09 0.54
CA GLY A 23 -18.71 -33.35 0.76
C GLY A 23 -19.15 -32.56 -0.48
N LEU A 24 -18.23 -31.81 -1.08
CA LEU A 24 -18.45 -31.07 -2.34
C LEU A 24 -18.76 -32.02 -3.50
N SER A 25 -18.05 -33.14 -3.60
CA SER A 25 -18.28 -34.16 -4.63
C SER A 25 -19.66 -34.81 -4.50
N ASN A 26 -20.06 -35.17 -3.28
CA ASN A 26 -21.38 -35.74 -2.99
C ASN A 26 -22.50 -34.72 -3.20
N ALA A 27 -22.29 -33.45 -2.83
CA ALA A 27 -23.23 -32.37 -3.12
C ALA A 27 -23.38 -32.17 -4.63
N ALA A 28 -22.27 -32.13 -5.37
CA ALA A 28 -22.26 -32.06 -6.82
C ALA A 28 -22.91 -33.29 -7.49
N GLU A 29 -22.78 -34.48 -6.90
CA GLU A 29 -23.44 -35.70 -7.38
C GLU A 29 -24.95 -35.68 -7.11
N ARG A 30 -25.40 -35.16 -5.95
CA ARG A 30 -26.82 -34.94 -5.66
C ARG A 30 -27.44 -33.89 -6.57
N CYS A 31 -26.73 -32.79 -6.85
CA CYS A 31 -27.17 -31.79 -7.83
C CYS A 31 -27.27 -32.40 -9.25
N ARG A 32 -26.31 -33.25 -9.65
CA ARG A 32 -26.37 -33.99 -10.94
C ARG A 32 -27.55 -34.96 -11.01
N LYS A 33 -27.91 -35.61 -9.91
CA LYS A 33 -29.08 -36.52 -9.84
C LYS A 33 -30.41 -35.77 -9.88
N LEU A 34 -30.47 -34.58 -9.28
CA LEU A 34 -31.66 -33.71 -9.29
C LEU A 34 -31.88 -33.03 -10.66
N ALA A 35 -30.82 -32.76 -11.42
CA ALA A 35 -30.92 -32.06 -12.71
C ALA A 35 -31.30 -32.97 -13.90
N GLY A 36 -31.22 -34.31 -13.76
CA GLY A 36 -31.53 -35.27 -14.83
C GLY A 36 -30.40 -35.46 -15.85
N LYS A 37 -30.35 -36.61 -16.54
CA LYS A 37 -29.26 -36.98 -17.48
C LYS A 37 -29.19 -36.11 -18.74
N GLU A 38 -30.20 -35.29 -19.04
CA GLU A 38 -30.18 -34.35 -20.17
C GLU A 38 -29.49 -33.01 -19.86
N THR A 39 -29.15 -32.74 -18.60
CA THR A 39 -28.46 -31.51 -18.15
C THR A 39 -27.04 -31.79 -17.64
N SER A 40 -26.50 -33.00 -17.87
CA SER A 40 -25.13 -33.31 -17.46
C SER A 40 -24.12 -32.63 -18.37
N SER A 41 -23.26 -31.79 -17.78
CA SER A 41 -22.11 -31.11 -18.39
C SER A 41 -21.37 -32.00 -19.41
N LYS A 42 -21.41 -31.62 -20.69
CA LYS A 42 -20.67 -32.29 -21.79
C LYS A 42 -19.20 -31.87 -21.90
N THR A 43 -18.71 -31.04 -20.97
CA THR A 43 -17.39 -30.42 -21.05
C THR A 43 -16.28 -31.28 -20.43
N GLY A 44 -15.17 -31.41 -21.16
CA GLY A 44 -14.02 -32.28 -20.81
C GLY A 44 -13.17 -32.76 -22.00
N HIS A 45 -13.51 -32.40 -23.25
CA HIS A 45 -12.86 -32.91 -24.47
C HIS A 45 -12.17 -31.84 -25.33
N PHE A 46 -11.46 -30.87 -24.74
CA PHE A 46 -10.62 -29.97 -25.54
C PHE A 46 -9.29 -30.66 -25.90
N ASN A 47 -9.27 -31.32 -27.07
CA ASN A 47 -8.03 -31.79 -27.71
C ASN A 47 -7.56 -30.76 -28.74
N ILE A 48 -6.24 -30.53 -28.82
CA ILE A 48 -5.63 -29.56 -29.77
C ILE A 48 -5.97 -29.84 -31.24
N MET A 49 -6.38 -31.08 -31.55
CA MET A 49 -6.81 -31.54 -32.88
C MET A 49 -8.12 -30.90 -33.36
N TYR A 50 -8.95 -30.34 -32.47
CA TYR A 50 -10.19 -29.64 -32.87
C TYR A 50 -9.92 -28.26 -33.50
N CYS A 51 -8.75 -27.64 -33.30
CA CYS A 51 -8.43 -26.38 -34.00
C CYS A 51 -8.17 -26.57 -35.51
N LEU A 52 -7.97 -27.81 -35.97
CA LEU A 52 -7.59 -28.17 -37.34
C LEU A 52 -8.74 -28.81 -38.13
N ASP A 53 -9.97 -28.74 -37.62
CA ASP A 53 -11.14 -29.39 -38.22
C ASP A 53 -11.75 -28.63 -39.42
N GLY A 54 -11.30 -27.40 -39.68
CA GLY A 54 -11.82 -26.56 -40.77
C GLY A 54 -13.28 -26.15 -40.59
N GLY A 55 -13.84 -26.36 -39.40
CA GLY A 55 -15.24 -26.13 -39.06
C GLY A 55 -15.41 -25.18 -37.88
N SER A 56 -16.35 -25.49 -36.99
CA SER A 56 -16.63 -24.67 -35.80
C SER A 56 -15.45 -24.62 -34.80
N GLY A 57 -14.58 -25.63 -34.79
CA GLY A 57 -13.39 -25.67 -33.93
C GLY A 57 -12.31 -24.67 -34.34
N SER A 58 -12.01 -24.56 -35.64
CA SER A 58 -11.12 -23.53 -36.17
C SER A 58 -11.62 -22.09 -35.90
N ALA A 59 -12.94 -21.85 -35.94
CA ALA A 59 -13.53 -20.54 -35.63
C ALA A 59 -13.33 -20.14 -34.16
N VAL A 60 -13.52 -21.08 -33.21
CA VAL A 60 -13.25 -20.83 -31.78
C VAL A 60 -11.77 -20.58 -31.51
N CYS A 61 -10.87 -21.28 -32.21
CA CYS A 61 -9.44 -21.03 -32.07
C CYS A 61 -9.02 -19.66 -32.65
N ALA A 62 -9.66 -19.21 -33.73
CA ALA A 62 -9.49 -17.85 -34.26
C ALA A 62 -10.00 -16.78 -33.28
N VAL A 63 -11.19 -16.97 -32.68
CA VAL A 63 -11.72 -16.09 -31.63
C VAL A 63 -10.78 -16.06 -30.42
N LYS A 64 -10.24 -17.21 -30.00
CA LYS A 64 -9.30 -17.29 -28.88
C LYS A 64 -8.03 -16.47 -29.14
N GLU A 65 -7.40 -16.63 -30.31
CA GLU A 65 -6.20 -15.86 -30.64
C GLU A 65 -6.52 -14.38 -30.86
N ALA A 66 -7.70 -14.03 -31.39
CA ALA A 66 -8.14 -12.64 -31.51
C ALA A 66 -8.36 -11.97 -30.15
N VAL A 67 -9.04 -12.64 -29.21
CA VAL A 67 -9.23 -12.15 -27.82
C VAL A 67 -7.88 -12.01 -27.11
N LYS A 68 -6.98 -12.98 -27.30
CA LYS A 68 -5.63 -12.94 -26.74
C LYS A 68 -4.81 -11.77 -27.30
N LEU A 69 -4.86 -11.52 -28.61
CA LEU A 69 -4.24 -10.35 -29.24
C LEU A 69 -4.83 -9.04 -28.72
N TYR A 70 -6.15 -8.97 -28.55
CA TYR A 70 -6.83 -7.79 -28.01
C TYR A 70 -6.42 -7.49 -26.55
N VAL A 71 -6.39 -8.52 -25.70
CA VAL A 71 -5.92 -8.42 -24.31
C VAL A 71 -4.46 -8.00 -24.24
N TYR A 72 -3.61 -8.52 -25.12
CA TYR A 72 -2.21 -8.09 -25.20
C TYR A 72 -2.09 -6.64 -25.67
N SER A 73 -2.97 -6.19 -26.58
CA SER A 73 -3.01 -4.79 -27.03
C SER A 73 -3.36 -3.82 -25.90
N ILE A 74 -4.42 -4.12 -25.13
CA ILE A 74 -4.81 -3.32 -23.95
C ILE A 74 -3.67 -3.29 -22.93
N ARG A 75 -3.08 -4.44 -22.62
CA ARG A 75 -1.95 -4.53 -21.68
C ARG A 75 -0.77 -3.69 -22.14
N THR A 76 -0.40 -3.78 -23.41
CA THR A 76 0.74 -3.06 -23.98
C THR A 76 0.50 -1.56 -23.94
N SER A 77 -0.72 -1.12 -24.26
CA SER A 77 -1.13 0.29 -24.14
C SER A 77 -1.03 0.81 -22.71
N HIS A 78 -1.59 0.09 -21.73
CA HIS A 78 -1.52 0.47 -20.32
C HIS A 78 -0.08 0.53 -19.79
N VAL A 79 0.75 -0.43 -20.20
CA VAL A 79 2.17 -0.49 -19.82
C VAL A 79 2.97 0.66 -20.43
N GLU A 80 2.78 0.97 -21.72
CA GLU A 80 3.46 2.10 -22.35
C GLU A 80 3.02 3.45 -21.78
N ARG A 81 1.72 3.61 -21.44
CA ARG A 81 1.23 4.84 -20.79
C ARG A 81 1.85 5.03 -19.41
N ALA A 82 1.86 4.00 -18.57
CA ALA A 82 2.49 4.05 -17.24
C ALA A 82 4.00 4.32 -17.32
N LYS A 83 4.66 3.74 -18.33
CA LYS A 83 6.08 3.95 -18.61
C LYS A 83 6.35 5.38 -19.04
N SER A 84 5.52 5.97 -19.91
CA SER A 84 5.63 7.36 -20.37
C SER A 84 5.50 8.35 -19.21
N ILE A 85 4.46 8.19 -18.38
CA ILE A 85 4.22 9.05 -17.21
C ILE A 85 5.39 8.97 -16.21
N ALA A 86 5.86 7.76 -15.91
CA ALA A 86 6.98 7.57 -15.00
C ALA A 86 8.31 8.11 -15.57
N MET A 87 8.49 8.06 -16.89
CA MET A 87 9.67 8.61 -17.56
C MET A 87 9.65 10.14 -17.51
N GLU A 88 8.50 10.76 -17.80
CA GLU A 88 8.32 12.21 -17.75
C GLU A 88 8.53 12.75 -16.33
N GLY A 89 7.88 12.17 -15.32
CA GLY A 89 8.04 12.58 -13.92
C GLY A 89 9.46 12.44 -13.42
N ALA A 90 10.11 11.29 -13.66
CA ALA A 90 11.51 11.10 -13.25
C ALA A 90 12.49 12.01 -14.01
N MET A 91 12.18 12.37 -15.25
CA MET A 91 12.99 13.31 -16.04
C MET A 91 12.84 14.74 -15.52
N THR A 92 11.62 15.18 -15.21
CA THR A 92 11.37 16.51 -14.63
C THR A 92 12.01 16.64 -13.25
N ASP A 93 11.93 15.59 -12.44
CA ASP A 93 12.52 15.56 -11.11
C ASP A 93 14.06 15.62 -11.20
N ALA A 94 14.68 14.79 -12.03
CA ALA A 94 16.13 14.77 -12.20
C ALA A 94 16.69 16.07 -12.81
N LEU A 95 15.97 16.70 -13.75
CA LEU A 95 16.38 18.00 -14.31
C LEU A 95 16.20 19.13 -13.30
N SER A 96 15.15 19.09 -12.48
CA SER A 96 14.94 20.07 -11.40
C SER A 96 16.04 20.00 -10.32
N GLN A 97 16.65 18.83 -10.14
CA GLN A 97 17.79 18.59 -9.25
C GLN A 97 19.14 19.00 -9.88
N GLY A 98 19.16 19.59 -11.09
CA GLY A 98 20.38 20.07 -11.74
C GLY A 98 21.29 18.96 -12.27
N MET A 99 20.78 17.74 -12.43
CA MET A 99 21.55 16.61 -12.96
C MET A 99 21.85 16.78 -14.46
N SER A 100 22.93 16.15 -14.92
CA SER A 100 23.23 16.11 -16.36
C SER A 100 22.14 15.34 -17.12
N VAL A 101 21.81 15.78 -18.35
CA VAL A 101 20.81 15.14 -19.22
C VAL A 101 21.07 13.63 -19.40
N LYS A 102 22.33 13.22 -19.38
CA LYS A 102 22.74 11.81 -19.49
C LYS A 102 22.40 10.99 -18.24
N GLN A 103 22.50 11.58 -17.05
CA GLN A 103 22.11 10.94 -15.79
C GLN A 103 20.59 10.94 -15.62
N ALA A 104 19.92 12.05 -15.93
CA ALA A 104 18.46 12.16 -15.93
C ALA A 104 17.81 11.10 -16.83
N ASN A 105 18.34 10.89 -18.05
CA ASN A 105 17.86 9.82 -18.93
C ASN A 105 18.03 8.41 -18.34
N LYS A 106 19.13 8.15 -17.63
CA LYS A 106 19.38 6.84 -17.01
C LYS A 106 18.41 6.57 -15.85
N GLU A 107 18.10 7.61 -15.08
CA GLU A 107 17.14 7.56 -13.99
C GLU A 107 15.71 7.38 -14.50
N ALA A 108 15.34 8.13 -15.54
CA ALA A 108 14.06 8.03 -16.24
C ALA A 108 13.85 6.62 -16.82
N GLN A 109 14.87 6.00 -17.44
CA GLN A 109 14.80 4.62 -17.90
C GLN A 109 14.65 3.60 -16.76
N LYS A 110 15.28 3.85 -15.61
CA LYS A 110 15.15 3.00 -14.42
C LYS A 110 13.76 3.14 -13.77
N ALA A 111 13.16 4.33 -13.79
CA ALA A 111 11.78 4.54 -13.37
C ALA A 111 10.78 3.88 -14.34
N ALA A 112 10.97 4.09 -15.65
CA ALA A 112 10.17 3.50 -16.73
C ALA A 112 10.13 1.97 -16.68
N SER A 113 11.28 1.31 -16.50
CA SER A 113 11.34 -0.15 -16.38
C SER A 113 10.67 -0.70 -15.11
N ARG A 114 10.68 0.07 -14.01
CA ARG A 114 9.96 -0.27 -12.77
C ARG A 114 8.45 -0.11 -12.96
N ALA A 115 8.01 1.02 -13.51
CA ALA A 115 6.62 1.29 -13.82
C ALA A 115 6.03 0.25 -14.79
N ALA A 116 6.77 -0.13 -15.84
CA ALA A 116 6.35 -1.16 -16.77
C ALA A 116 6.13 -2.52 -16.08
N ARG A 117 7.05 -2.94 -15.20
CA ARG A 117 6.89 -4.20 -14.43
C ARG A 117 5.68 -4.16 -13.50
N MET A 118 5.41 -3.03 -12.86
CA MET A 118 4.26 -2.86 -11.97
C MET A 118 2.95 -2.85 -12.76
N ALA A 119 2.88 -2.08 -13.84
CA ALA A 119 1.72 -1.98 -14.73
C ALA A 119 1.38 -3.33 -15.38
N THR A 120 2.37 -4.11 -15.80
CA THR A 120 2.15 -5.46 -16.34
C THR A 120 1.51 -6.37 -15.28
N ARG A 121 2.02 -6.37 -14.04
CA ARG A 121 1.46 -7.19 -12.95
C ARG A 121 0.04 -6.77 -12.59
N GLN A 122 -0.24 -5.47 -12.58
CA GLN A 122 -1.57 -4.95 -12.32
C GLN A 122 -2.56 -5.34 -13.42
N ALA A 123 -2.15 -5.22 -14.69
CA ALA A 123 -2.95 -5.67 -15.82
C ALA A 123 -3.18 -7.19 -15.78
N ASP A 124 -2.17 -8.00 -15.47
CA ASP A 124 -2.30 -9.45 -15.32
C ASP A 124 -3.31 -9.85 -14.22
N ARG A 125 -3.30 -9.13 -13.09
CA ARG A 125 -4.24 -9.38 -11.98
C ARG A 125 -5.70 -9.10 -12.33
N ILE A 126 -5.95 -8.12 -13.20
CA ILE A 126 -7.31 -7.71 -13.59
C ILE A 126 -7.78 -8.50 -14.81
N LEU A 127 -6.99 -8.51 -15.89
CA LEU A 127 -7.38 -9.16 -17.14
C LEU A 127 -7.31 -10.68 -17.08
N GLY A 128 -6.43 -11.28 -16.27
CA GLY A 128 -6.29 -12.74 -16.17
C GLY A 128 -7.60 -13.45 -15.77
N PRO A 129 -8.22 -13.08 -14.63
CA PRO A 129 -9.51 -13.64 -14.20
C PRO A 129 -10.65 -13.37 -15.18
N ILE A 130 -10.69 -12.16 -15.79
CA ILE A 130 -11.73 -11.79 -16.77
C ILE A 130 -11.63 -12.66 -18.03
N VAL A 131 -10.42 -12.86 -18.56
CA VAL A 131 -10.18 -13.70 -19.74
C VAL A 131 -10.49 -15.17 -19.44
N SER A 132 -10.11 -15.67 -18.27
CA SER A 132 -10.43 -17.04 -17.85
C SER A 132 -11.94 -17.24 -17.71
N SER A 133 -12.63 -16.28 -17.11
CA SER A 133 -14.09 -16.28 -16.92
C SER A 133 -14.84 -16.18 -18.25
N GLY A 134 -14.34 -15.38 -19.21
CA GLY A 134 -14.89 -15.30 -20.56
C GLY A 134 -14.68 -16.59 -21.36
N TRP A 135 -13.56 -17.28 -21.15
CA TRP A 135 -13.30 -18.59 -21.77
C TRP A 135 -14.25 -19.67 -21.26
N ASP A 136 -14.52 -19.73 -19.95
CA ASP A 136 -15.49 -20.67 -19.36
C ASP A 136 -16.92 -20.43 -19.88
N LEU A 137 -17.29 -19.17 -20.13
CA LEU A 137 -18.58 -18.82 -20.74
C LEU A 137 -18.67 -19.31 -22.19
N LEU A 138 -17.64 -19.05 -22.99
CA LEU A 138 -17.55 -19.49 -24.38
C LEU A 138 -17.55 -21.01 -24.50
N GLU A 139 -16.83 -21.72 -23.63
CA GLU A 139 -16.79 -23.18 -23.61
C GLU A 139 -18.18 -23.77 -23.33
N ALA A 140 -18.91 -23.21 -22.36
CA ALA A 140 -20.27 -23.65 -22.05
C ALA A 140 -21.22 -23.47 -23.25
N PHE A 141 -21.15 -22.34 -23.95
CA PHE A 141 -21.97 -22.13 -25.14
C PHE A 141 -21.56 -23.02 -26.32
N TYR A 142 -20.26 -23.22 -26.53
CA TYR A 142 -19.74 -24.00 -27.64
C TYR A 142 -20.17 -25.48 -27.60
N PHE A 143 -20.19 -26.07 -26.41
CA PHE A 143 -20.62 -27.47 -26.23
C PHE A 143 -22.15 -27.63 -26.07
N GLY A 144 -22.92 -26.58 -26.38
CA GLY A 144 -24.39 -26.59 -26.32
C GLY A 144 -24.94 -26.61 -24.88
N GLY A 145 -24.18 -26.07 -23.92
CA GLY A 145 -24.62 -25.87 -22.54
C GLY A 145 -25.65 -24.75 -22.43
N SER A 146 -26.37 -24.72 -21.31
CA SER A 146 -27.40 -23.70 -21.06
C SER A 146 -26.79 -22.34 -20.71
N VAL A 147 -27.52 -21.25 -20.96
CA VAL A 147 -27.14 -19.89 -20.51
C VAL A 147 -26.85 -19.85 -19.01
N THR A 148 -27.62 -20.61 -18.23
CA THR A 148 -27.45 -20.74 -16.77
C THR A 148 -26.14 -21.45 -16.41
N GLU A 149 -25.77 -22.51 -17.13
CA GLU A 149 -24.49 -23.22 -16.94
C GLU A 149 -23.29 -22.32 -17.26
N GLY A 150 -23.33 -21.62 -18.39
CA GLY A 150 -22.27 -20.68 -18.77
C GLY A 150 -22.12 -19.53 -17.77
N SER A 151 -23.23 -18.95 -17.34
CA SER A 151 -23.23 -17.86 -16.34
C SER A 151 -22.68 -18.32 -14.99
N LEU A 152 -23.07 -19.52 -14.53
CA LEU A 152 -22.62 -20.08 -13.25
C LEU A 152 -21.12 -20.41 -13.27
N ARG A 153 -20.61 -20.98 -14.35
CA ARG A 153 -19.18 -21.29 -14.52
C ARG A 153 -18.33 -20.03 -14.62
N SER A 154 -18.73 -19.10 -15.48
CA SER A 154 -18.06 -17.81 -15.67
C SER A 154 -17.97 -17.02 -14.36
N SER A 155 -19.08 -16.96 -13.60
CA SER A 155 -19.10 -16.32 -12.28
C SER A 155 -18.23 -17.07 -11.27
N GLY A 156 -18.29 -18.40 -11.25
CA GLY A 156 -17.50 -19.25 -10.35
C GLY A 156 -16.00 -19.12 -10.57
N THR A 157 -15.54 -19.05 -11.82
CA THR A 157 -14.13 -18.81 -12.15
C THR A 157 -13.70 -17.39 -11.84
N LEU A 158 -14.52 -16.38 -12.15
CA LEU A 158 -14.19 -15.00 -11.83
C LEU A 158 -14.04 -14.80 -10.32
N ILE A 159 -15.04 -15.26 -9.56
CA ILE A 159 -15.07 -15.19 -8.09
C ILE A 159 -13.95 -16.06 -7.50
N GLY A 160 -13.76 -17.28 -8.01
CA GLY A 160 -12.76 -18.23 -7.54
C GLY A 160 -11.33 -17.75 -7.78
N THR A 161 -10.97 -17.36 -9.00
CA THR A 161 -9.63 -16.87 -9.33
C THR A 161 -9.33 -15.55 -8.64
N TYR A 162 -10.31 -14.64 -8.54
CA TYR A 162 -10.14 -13.37 -7.82
C TYR A 162 -9.99 -13.58 -6.30
N LEU A 163 -10.90 -14.32 -5.65
CA LEU A 163 -10.81 -14.58 -4.20
C LEU A 163 -9.62 -15.47 -3.85
N VAL A 164 -9.37 -16.56 -4.55
CA VAL A 164 -8.24 -17.46 -4.24
C VAL A 164 -6.91 -16.79 -4.54
N GLY A 165 -6.80 -16.02 -5.62
CA GLY A 165 -5.60 -15.23 -5.92
C GLY A 165 -5.36 -14.11 -4.91
N PHE A 166 -6.39 -13.31 -4.61
CA PHE A 166 -6.31 -12.21 -3.65
C PHE A 166 -6.05 -12.72 -2.22
N LEU A 167 -6.87 -13.66 -1.72
CA LEU A 167 -6.69 -14.25 -0.39
C LEU A 167 -5.40 -15.07 -0.28
N GLY A 168 -4.96 -15.68 -1.38
CA GLY A 168 -3.68 -16.41 -1.45
C GLY A 168 -2.47 -15.49 -1.30
N GLU A 169 -2.41 -14.39 -2.06
CA GLU A 169 -1.34 -13.39 -1.96
C GLU A 169 -1.32 -12.70 -0.60
N GLN A 170 -2.50 -12.31 -0.08
CA GLN A 170 -2.71 -11.77 1.26
C GLN A 170 -2.12 -12.69 2.33
N SER A 171 -2.50 -13.96 2.26
CA SER A 171 -2.02 -14.98 3.19
C SER A 171 -0.51 -15.16 3.07
N GLN A 172 0.06 -15.15 1.86
CA GLN A 172 1.50 -15.38 1.67
C GLN A 172 2.37 -14.29 2.34
N VAL A 173 2.04 -13.01 2.16
CA VAL A 173 2.79 -11.90 2.77
C VAL A 173 2.69 -11.98 4.29
N VAL A 174 1.47 -12.14 4.82
CA VAL A 174 1.25 -12.23 6.27
C VAL A 174 1.95 -13.46 6.87
N GLN A 175 1.88 -14.63 6.22
CA GLN A 175 2.57 -15.83 6.69
C GLN A 175 4.09 -15.66 6.70
N LYS A 176 4.66 -15.02 5.67
CA LYS A 176 6.10 -14.74 5.63
C LYS A 176 6.52 -13.79 6.75
N ILE A 177 5.74 -12.74 7.00
CA ILE A 177 5.98 -11.80 8.12
C ILE A 177 5.88 -12.51 9.46
N LEU A 178 4.87 -13.35 9.66
CA LEU A 178 4.73 -14.14 10.89
C LEU A 178 5.89 -15.14 11.09
N HIS A 179 6.40 -15.71 10.01
CA HIS A 179 7.60 -16.55 10.06
C HIS A 179 8.83 -15.77 10.50
N LEU A 180 9.08 -14.60 9.87
CA LEU A 180 10.19 -13.72 10.23
C LEU A 180 10.06 -13.21 11.67
N TYR A 181 8.86 -12.81 12.09
CA TYR A 181 8.56 -12.44 13.47
C TYR A 181 8.99 -13.55 14.46
N HIS A 182 8.66 -14.81 14.16
CA HIS A 182 9.05 -15.92 15.03
C HIS A 182 10.55 -16.19 15.07
N GLN A 183 11.30 -15.82 14.04
CA GLN A 183 12.76 -15.90 14.03
C GLN A 183 13.36 -14.75 14.82
N ILE A 184 12.92 -13.52 14.55
CA ILE A 184 13.38 -12.29 15.23
C ILE A 184 13.09 -12.35 16.73
N SER A 185 11.89 -12.80 17.13
CA SER A 185 11.49 -12.89 18.53
C SER A 185 12.26 -13.93 19.35
N LYS A 186 13.10 -14.75 18.71
CA LYS A 186 13.93 -15.78 19.36
C LYS A 186 15.41 -15.40 19.41
N LEU A 187 15.78 -14.26 18.84
CA LEU A 187 17.15 -13.78 18.90
C LEU A 187 17.46 -13.34 20.33
N ASP A 188 18.63 -13.74 20.83
CA ASP A 188 19.09 -13.34 22.16
C ASP A 188 19.53 -11.87 22.21
N SER A 189 19.86 -11.28 21.05
CA SER A 189 20.31 -9.90 20.90
C SER A 189 19.88 -9.33 19.55
N LEU A 190 19.40 -8.08 19.55
CA LEU A 190 19.03 -7.31 18.36
C LEU A 190 20.14 -6.37 17.87
N LYS A 191 21.34 -6.46 18.46
CA LYS A 191 22.50 -5.66 18.01
C LYS A 191 22.89 -6.00 16.57
N PRO A 192 23.46 -5.03 15.83
CA PRO A 192 23.91 -5.25 14.45
C PRO A 192 24.79 -6.48 14.33
N SER A 193 24.37 -7.42 13.49
CA SER A 193 25.07 -8.67 13.21
C SER A 193 24.52 -9.25 11.92
N LYS A 194 25.31 -10.07 11.23
CA LYS A 194 24.92 -10.62 9.92
C LYS A 194 23.55 -11.31 9.94
N ASP A 195 23.23 -12.02 11.02
CA ASP A 195 21.96 -12.75 11.15
C ASP A 195 20.78 -11.80 11.41
N VAL A 196 20.95 -10.85 12.33
CA VAL A 196 19.97 -9.79 12.61
C VAL A 196 19.69 -8.98 11.34
N ASP A 197 20.76 -8.49 10.69
CA ASP A 197 20.67 -7.65 9.50
C ASP A 197 19.98 -8.39 8.35
N THR A 198 20.25 -9.70 8.20
CA THR A 198 19.59 -10.52 7.17
C THR A 198 18.09 -10.65 7.44
N LEU A 199 17.68 -10.91 8.68
CA LEU A 199 16.27 -11.06 9.05
C LEU A 199 15.49 -9.76 8.88
N PHE A 200 16.03 -8.63 9.35
CA PHE A 200 15.40 -7.32 9.18
C PHE A 200 15.38 -6.87 7.71
N THR A 201 16.44 -7.14 6.95
CA THR A 201 16.47 -6.88 5.49
C THR A 201 15.38 -7.67 4.77
N GLN A 202 15.21 -8.96 5.11
CA GLN A 202 14.13 -9.77 4.54
C GLN A 202 12.73 -9.27 4.94
N LEU A 203 12.58 -8.78 6.17
CA LEU A 203 11.33 -8.19 6.65
C LEU A 203 10.99 -6.93 5.86
N VAL A 204 11.93 -6.00 5.73
CA VAL A 204 11.76 -4.76 4.98
C VAL A 204 11.44 -5.04 3.50
N HIS A 205 12.21 -5.90 2.84
CA HIS A 205 11.93 -6.29 1.44
C HIS A 205 10.59 -7.01 1.24
N THR A 206 10.02 -7.61 2.29
CA THR A 206 8.69 -8.20 2.24
C THR A 206 7.59 -7.13 2.33
N CYS A 207 7.87 -6.00 2.99
CA CYS A 207 6.91 -4.93 3.24
C CYS A 207 6.91 -3.80 2.20
N ILE A 208 8.01 -3.61 1.45
CA ILE A 208 8.15 -2.55 0.43
C ILE A 208 7.23 -2.75 -0.80
N PRO A 209 7.14 -3.96 -1.41
CA PRO A 209 6.34 -4.13 -2.61
C PRO A 209 4.85 -3.82 -2.38
N PRO A 210 4.14 -3.23 -3.36
CA PRO A 210 2.72 -2.98 -3.24
C PRO A 210 2.00 -4.31 -3.03
N SER A 211 1.34 -4.41 -1.88
CA SER A 211 0.61 -5.59 -1.44
C SER A 211 -0.83 -5.19 -1.23
N PRO A 212 -1.80 -6.04 -1.62
CA PRO A 212 -3.21 -5.75 -1.36
C PRO A 212 -3.55 -5.77 0.15
N VAL A 213 -2.59 -6.11 1.03
CA VAL A 213 -2.82 -6.36 2.46
C VAL A 213 -3.41 -5.15 3.17
N ASP A 214 -4.63 -5.36 3.65
CA ASP A 214 -5.26 -4.48 4.63
C ASP A 214 -4.86 -4.95 6.03
N VAL A 215 -3.83 -4.29 6.57
CA VAL A 215 -3.32 -4.58 7.90
C VAL A 215 -4.37 -4.27 8.98
N SER A 216 -5.30 -3.34 8.75
CA SER A 216 -6.34 -3.00 9.73
C SER A 216 -7.41 -4.09 9.90
N ALA A 217 -7.66 -4.85 8.84
CA ALA A 217 -8.64 -5.94 8.82
C ALA A 217 -8.10 -7.26 9.41
N LEU A 218 -6.84 -7.33 9.82
CA LEU A 218 -6.24 -8.54 10.39
C LEU A 218 -6.78 -8.82 11.80
N CYS A 219 -6.90 -10.11 12.14
CA CYS A 219 -7.45 -10.54 13.43
C CYS A 219 -6.56 -10.09 14.62
N SER A 220 -7.15 -10.01 15.80
CA SER A 220 -6.51 -9.53 17.03
C SER A 220 -5.18 -10.21 17.34
N VAL A 221 -5.10 -11.53 17.16
CA VAL A 221 -3.87 -12.31 17.39
C VAL A 221 -2.71 -11.85 16.49
N ILE A 222 -3.00 -11.44 15.26
CA ILE A 222 -1.98 -10.91 14.34
C ILE A 222 -1.65 -9.46 14.69
N GLN A 223 -2.63 -8.67 15.10
CA GLN A 223 -2.39 -7.30 15.60
C GLN A 223 -1.46 -7.29 16.81
N GLU A 224 -1.63 -8.20 17.77
CA GLU A 224 -0.75 -8.33 18.94
C GLU A 224 0.70 -8.64 18.53
N LYS A 225 0.88 -9.60 17.61
CA LYS A 225 2.20 -9.94 17.07
C LYS A 225 2.82 -8.78 16.31
N ARG A 226 2.00 -8.03 15.55
CA ARG A 226 2.42 -6.82 14.86
C ARG A 226 2.89 -5.77 15.86
N SER A 227 2.13 -5.48 16.91
CA SER A 227 2.54 -4.52 17.95
C SER A 227 3.86 -4.92 18.60
N HIS A 228 4.05 -6.22 18.87
CA HIS A 228 5.33 -6.70 19.39
C HIS A 228 6.46 -6.59 18.35
N LEU A 229 6.21 -6.92 17.08
CA LEU A 229 7.17 -6.79 16.00
C LEU A 229 7.65 -5.34 15.83
N ILE A 230 6.74 -4.37 15.90
CA ILE A 230 7.07 -2.94 15.81
C ILE A 230 8.03 -2.54 16.94
N ARG A 231 7.82 -3.04 18.17
CA ARG A 231 8.75 -2.80 19.30
C ARG A 231 10.13 -3.40 19.05
N LEU A 232 10.19 -4.62 18.52
CA LEU A 232 11.46 -5.25 18.15
C LEU A 232 12.18 -4.47 17.03
N CYS A 233 11.44 -3.95 16.06
CA CYS A 233 12.00 -3.08 15.02
C CYS A 233 12.57 -1.79 15.61
N ALA A 234 11.83 -1.13 16.51
CA ALA A 234 12.28 0.10 17.16
C ALA A 234 13.54 -0.10 18.01
N GLU A 235 13.60 -1.20 18.77
CA GLU A 235 14.79 -1.54 19.55
C GLU A 235 16.01 -1.82 18.64
N ALA A 236 15.82 -2.61 17.59
CA ALA A 236 16.88 -2.92 16.63
C ALA A 236 17.38 -1.65 15.91
N GLU A 237 16.46 -0.77 15.49
CA GLU A 237 16.79 0.53 14.89
C GLU A 237 17.60 1.40 15.86
N GLY A 238 17.18 1.52 17.13
CA GLY A 238 17.92 2.28 18.13
C GLY A 238 19.32 1.72 18.40
N LEU A 239 19.49 0.39 18.42
CA LEU A 239 20.80 -0.25 18.56
C LEU A 239 21.69 -0.03 17.33
N LEU A 240 21.10 -0.07 16.13
CA LEU A 240 21.78 0.21 14.87
C LEU A 240 22.27 1.67 14.83
N GLU A 241 21.40 2.63 15.16
CA GLU A 241 21.74 4.05 15.24
C GLU A 241 22.81 4.31 16.30
N SER A 242 22.74 3.67 17.47
CA SER A 242 23.77 3.76 18.51
C SER A 242 25.13 3.16 18.07
N HIS A 243 25.12 2.10 17.27
CA HIS A 243 26.34 1.52 16.71
C HIS A 243 26.98 2.46 15.69
N TYR A 244 26.19 2.93 14.71
CA TYR A 244 26.71 3.79 13.64
C TYR A 244 27.07 5.19 14.12
N SER A 245 26.37 5.75 15.09
CA SER A 245 26.76 7.04 15.71
C SER A 245 28.14 6.95 16.37
N ARG A 246 28.44 5.89 17.13
CA ARG A 246 29.76 5.65 17.72
C ARG A 246 30.83 5.40 16.64
N LEU A 247 30.50 4.65 15.60
CA LEU A 247 31.39 4.41 14.46
C LEU A 247 31.71 5.71 13.72
N LEU A 248 30.71 6.53 13.41
CA LEU A 248 30.90 7.79 12.71
C LEU A 248 31.68 8.78 13.55
N ALA A 249 31.42 8.85 14.86
CA ALA A 249 32.14 9.72 15.79
C ALA A 249 33.63 9.38 15.93
N SER A 250 34.06 8.15 15.63
CA SER A 250 35.47 7.76 15.67
C SER A 250 36.24 8.10 14.37
N LEU A 251 35.54 8.50 13.31
CA LEU A 251 36.15 8.88 12.03
C LEU A 251 36.63 10.34 12.05
N PRO A 252 37.69 10.68 11.27
CA PRO A 252 38.24 12.04 11.25
C PRO A 252 37.28 13.09 10.70
N ASN A 253 36.32 12.69 9.84
CA ASN A 253 35.30 13.58 9.29
C ASN A 253 33.92 12.89 9.32
N PRO A 254 33.22 12.86 10.47
CA PRO A 254 31.97 12.11 10.64
C PRO A 254 30.89 12.49 9.61
N LEU A 255 30.74 13.79 9.34
CA LEU A 255 29.72 14.32 8.43
C LEU A 255 29.94 13.94 6.96
N ARG A 256 31.19 13.71 6.53
CA ARG A 256 31.47 13.23 5.16
C ARG A 256 31.24 11.73 4.99
N SER A 257 31.14 11.02 6.10
CA SER A 257 31.00 9.57 6.13
C SER A 257 29.58 9.10 6.44
N LEU A 258 28.59 9.99 6.45
CA LEU A 258 27.19 9.66 6.74
C LEU A 258 26.63 8.57 5.81
N ALA A 259 27.14 8.48 4.57
CA ALA A 259 26.80 7.43 3.61
C ALA A 259 27.19 6.01 4.05
N LEU A 260 27.98 5.84 5.11
CA LEU A 260 28.24 4.53 5.72
C LEU A 260 27.01 3.97 6.44
N PHE A 261 26.06 4.82 6.84
CA PHE A 261 24.84 4.39 7.49
C PHE A 261 23.93 3.66 6.48
N PRO A 262 23.45 2.43 6.77
CA PRO A 262 22.76 1.58 5.79
C PRO A 262 21.50 2.21 5.17
N TYR A 263 20.84 3.10 5.91
CA TYR A 263 19.60 3.75 5.47
C TYR A 263 19.80 5.20 5.00
N TYR A 264 21.05 5.66 4.84
CA TYR A 264 21.35 7.04 4.44
C TYR A 264 20.58 7.48 3.20
N ASP A 265 20.62 6.69 2.12
CA ASP A 265 19.91 7.00 0.87
C ASP A 265 18.38 7.02 1.05
N ASN A 266 17.84 6.19 1.95
CA ASN A 266 16.42 6.17 2.26
C ASN A 266 16.01 7.45 3.00
N TYR A 267 16.83 7.89 3.95
CA TYR A 267 16.62 9.16 4.67
C TYR A 267 16.75 10.36 3.74
N LEU A 268 17.70 10.35 2.80
CA LEU A 268 17.85 11.42 1.82
C LEU A 268 16.58 11.56 0.95
N ARG A 269 16.08 10.45 0.39
CA ARG A 269 14.84 10.45 -0.40
C ARG A 269 13.62 10.86 0.41
N LEU A 270 13.52 10.40 1.66
CA LEU A 270 12.44 10.78 2.56
C LEU A 270 12.49 12.29 2.86
N ALA A 271 13.67 12.83 3.15
CA ALA A 271 13.86 14.25 3.41
C ALA A 271 13.53 15.11 2.18
N GLU A 272 13.92 14.68 0.98
CA GLU A 272 13.55 15.36 -0.28
C GLU A 272 12.04 15.38 -0.49
N LEU A 273 11.36 14.24 -0.26
CA LEU A 273 9.90 14.14 -0.32
C LEU A 273 9.24 15.08 0.70
N GLU A 274 9.67 15.04 1.97
CA GLU A 274 9.16 15.90 3.05
C GLU A 274 9.37 17.38 2.73
N PHE A 275 10.53 17.73 2.19
CA PHE A 275 10.83 19.09 1.77
C PHE A 275 9.93 19.55 0.63
N GLY A 276 9.77 18.77 -0.44
CA GLY A 276 8.89 19.13 -1.56
C GLY A 276 7.43 19.29 -1.12
N LEU A 277 6.98 18.42 -0.21
CA LEU A 277 5.67 18.49 0.42
C LEU A 277 5.49 19.77 1.26
N LEU A 278 6.48 20.14 2.07
CA LEU A 278 6.44 21.36 2.88
C LEU A 278 6.54 22.63 2.05
N ALA A 279 7.41 22.66 1.04
CA ALA A 279 7.60 23.81 0.15
C ALA A 279 6.29 24.22 -0.54
N GLY A 280 5.44 23.25 -0.89
CA GLY A 280 4.11 23.52 -1.47
C GLY A 280 3.09 24.15 -0.51
N HIS A 281 3.33 24.13 0.81
CA HIS A 281 2.38 24.60 1.84
C HIS A 281 2.92 25.73 2.72
N CYS A 282 4.22 26.02 2.63
CA CYS A 282 4.84 27.22 3.19
C CYS A 282 4.62 28.40 2.23
N GLY A 283 3.85 29.40 2.66
CA GLY A 283 3.67 30.64 1.88
C GLY A 283 4.99 31.39 1.66
N THR A 284 5.00 32.32 0.69
CA THR A 284 6.13 33.16 0.23
C THR A 284 6.64 34.19 1.27
N GLY A 285 6.51 33.91 2.56
CA GLY A 285 7.00 34.76 3.64
C GLY A 285 8.48 34.52 3.95
N PRO A 286 9.27 35.59 4.21
CA PRO A 286 10.74 35.53 4.30
C PRO A 286 11.31 34.70 5.46
N GLY A 287 10.48 34.22 6.40
CA GLY A 287 10.93 33.46 7.58
C GLY A 287 10.59 31.97 7.61
N ARG A 288 9.85 31.43 6.63
CA ARG A 288 9.34 30.03 6.71
C ARG A 288 10.06 29.03 5.79
N VAL A 289 11.03 29.50 5.00
CA VAL A 289 11.88 28.69 4.12
C VAL A 289 13.35 28.68 4.63
N ALA A 290 13.57 28.97 5.92
CA ALA A 290 14.91 28.93 6.53
C ALA A 290 15.33 27.51 6.97
N LEU A 291 14.64 26.47 6.51
CA LEU A 291 14.94 25.09 6.91
C LEU A 291 16.17 24.53 6.17
N VAL A 292 16.43 24.96 4.92
CA VAL A 292 17.47 24.32 4.10
C VAL A 292 18.21 25.34 3.21
N GLY A 293 19.43 25.64 3.61
CA GLY A 293 20.50 26.15 2.77
C GLY A 293 21.80 25.47 3.20
N SER A 294 22.72 25.23 2.26
CA SER A 294 24.09 24.82 2.60
C SER A 294 24.72 25.94 3.41
N ASP A 295 24.81 25.72 4.72
CA ASP A 295 25.34 26.69 5.66
C ASP A 295 26.59 26.08 6.33
N PRO A 296 27.76 26.71 6.17
CA PRO A 296 28.98 26.33 6.86
C PRO A 296 28.81 26.23 8.39
N GLU A 297 27.80 26.89 8.98
CA GLU A 297 27.52 26.95 10.41
C GLU A 297 26.28 26.13 10.81
N LEU A 298 25.97 25.01 10.13
CA LEU A 298 24.85 24.11 10.48
C LEU A 298 24.80 23.76 11.98
N SER A 299 25.96 23.58 12.62
CA SER A 299 26.08 23.32 14.05
C SER A 299 25.52 24.42 14.95
N ARG A 300 25.53 25.69 14.50
CA ARG A 300 24.93 26.81 15.24
C ARG A 300 23.41 26.83 15.17
N ARG A 301 22.81 26.17 14.17
CA ARG A 301 21.36 26.14 13.92
C ARG A 301 20.68 24.87 14.46
N MET A 302 21.44 23.88 14.93
CA MET A 302 20.91 22.64 15.50
C MET A 302 21.18 22.58 17.00
N ALA A 303 20.12 22.39 17.78
CA ALA A 303 20.18 22.16 19.23
C ALA A 303 19.54 20.80 19.56
N PHE A 304 20.11 20.09 20.53
CA PHE A 304 19.59 18.82 21.03
C PHE A 304 19.08 19.02 22.44
N HIS A 305 17.83 18.64 22.67
CA HIS A 305 17.18 18.68 23.98
C HIS A 305 16.81 17.25 24.38
N THR A 306 17.21 16.84 25.58
CA THR A 306 16.84 15.53 26.14
C THR A 306 15.69 15.72 27.11
N GLY A 307 14.51 15.21 26.77
CA GLY A 307 13.31 15.30 27.60
C GLY A 307 12.14 14.56 26.96
N ASP A 308 11.07 14.36 27.73
CA ASP A 308 9.80 13.87 27.19
C ASP A 308 9.06 15.03 26.49
N ILE A 309 8.58 14.79 25.27
CA ILE A 309 7.81 15.79 24.51
C ILE A 309 6.54 16.21 25.25
N MET A 310 6.01 15.37 26.15
CA MET A 310 4.85 15.69 26.98
C MET A 310 5.13 16.82 27.99
N ASP A 311 6.40 17.09 28.31
CA ASP A 311 6.82 18.18 29.20
C ASP A 311 7.08 19.49 28.44
N ALA A 312 7.33 19.40 27.12
CA ALA A 312 7.50 20.54 26.23
C ALA A 312 6.17 21.26 26.02
N THR A 313 6.05 22.50 26.49
CA THR A 313 4.80 23.28 26.39
C THR A 313 5.02 24.59 25.64
N SER A 314 5.34 25.67 26.34
CA SER A 314 5.47 27.02 25.78
C SER A 314 6.49 27.11 24.63
N GLU A 315 7.55 26.31 24.66
CA GLU A 315 8.56 26.24 23.61
C GLU A 315 8.01 25.77 22.25
N LEU A 316 6.99 24.91 22.24
CA LEU A 316 6.37 24.41 21.01
C LEU A 316 5.70 25.54 20.19
N GLY A 317 5.32 26.64 20.85
CA GLY A 317 4.79 27.83 20.20
C GLY A 317 5.82 28.59 19.37
N GLY A 318 7.12 28.38 19.61
CA GLY A 318 8.21 29.01 18.87
C GLY A 318 8.50 28.36 17.51
N TYR A 319 7.99 27.15 17.25
CA TYR A 319 8.30 26.40 16.04
C TYR A 319 7.20 26.53 14.97
N GLY A 320 7.60 26.96 13.77
CA GLY A 320 6.69 27.05 12.62
C GLY A 320 6.35 25.71 11.97
N VAL A 321 7.21 24.70 12.14
CA VAL A 321 7.04 23.34 11.65
C VAL A 321 7.53 22.37 12.73
N VAL A 322 6.74 21.33 13.02
CA VAL A 322 7.11 20.23 13.93
C VAL A 322 7.08 18.92 13.14
N PHE A 323 8.16 18.13 13.25
CA PHE A 323 8.24 16.79 12.67
C PHE A 323 8.00 15.74 13.75
N LEU A 324 6.97 14.91 13.56
CA LEU A 324 6.67 13.76 14.40
C LEU A 324 7.24 12.49 13.75
N ALA A 325 8.33 11.98 14.32
CA ALA A 325 9.01 10.79 13.82
C ALA A 325 8.13 9.53 13.89
N ALA A 326 8.47 8.52 13.07
CA ALA A 326 7.62 7.35 12.87
C ALA A 326 7.39 6.54 14.16
N LEU A 327 8.43 6.42 14.98
CA LEU A 327 8.48 5.64 16.23
C LEU A 327 8.10 6.43 17.49
N VAL A 328 7.60 7.67 17.36
CA VAL A 328 7.01 8.38 18.50
C VAL A 328 5.60 7.85 18.74
N GLY A 329 5.33 7.38 19.95
CA GLY A 329 4.08 6.72 20.31
C GLY A 329 3.99 5.33 19.68
N MET A 330 4.42 4.31 20.42
CA MET A 330 4.60 2.94 19.91
C MET A 330 3.27 2.20 19.75
N ASP A 331 2.20 2.73 20.32
CA ASP A 331 0.83 2.33 20.08
C ASP A 331 -0.06 3.52 19.69
N LYS A 332 -1.30 3.19 19.30
CA LYS A 332 -2.25 4.18 18.80
C LYS A 332 -2.62 5.19 19.90
N GLU A 333 -2.78 4.75 21.15
CA GLU A 333 -3.20 5.61 22.25
C GLU A 333 -2.10 6.60 22.63
N GLU A 334 -0.86 6.12 22.79
CA GLU A 334 0.32 6.93 23.09
C GLU A 334 0.57 7.95 22.00
N LYS A 335 0.52 7.54 20.72
CA LYS A 335 0.69 8.47 19.60
C LYS A 335 -0.42 9.52 19.55
N GLY A 336 -1.66 9.13 19.82
CA GLY A 336 -2.79 10.04 19.95
C GLY A 336 -2.59 11.08 21.05
N ARG A 337 -2.09 10.66 22.22
CA ARG A 337 -1.76 11.58 23.33
C ARG A 337 -0.71 12.62 22.95
N VAL A 338 0.34 12.21 22.22
CA VAL A 338 1.37 13.12 21.72
C VAL A 338 0.78 14.11 20.72
N VAL A 339 -0.04 13.64 19.78
CA VAL A 339 -0.73 14.52 18.81
C VAL A 339 -1.63 15.53 19.51
N ASP A 340 -2.43 15.10 20.48
CA ASP A 340 -3.30 16.00 21.28
C ASP A 340 -2.48 17.02 22.09
N HIS A 341 -1.29 16.64 22.54
CA HIS A 341 -0.36 17.54 23.23
C HIS A 341 0.23 18.59 22.29
N LEU A 342 0.66 18.19 21.10
CA LEU A 342 1.13 19.11 20.06
C LEU A 342 0.03 20.07 19.61
N ALA A 343 -1.19 19.57 19.42
CA ALA A 343 -2.36 20.38 19.07
C ALA A 343 -2.60 21.50 20.08
N ARG A 344 -2.38 21.24 21.38
CA ARG A 344 -2.55 22.24 22.44
C ARG A 344 -1.46 23.32 22.41
N HIS A 345 -0.20 22.95 22.19
CA HIS A 345 0.94 23.84 22.47
C HIS A 345 1.61 24.47 21.24
N MET A 346 1.43 23.94 20.03
CA MET A 346 1.99 24.54 18.81
C MET A 346 1.37 25.93 18.49
N ALA A 347 2.02 26.77 17.70
CA ALA A 347 1.41 28.02 17.25
C ALA A 347 0.23 27.77 16.28
N PRO A 348 -0.87 28.54 16.34
CA PRO A 348 -1.93 28.47 15.33
C PRO A 348 -1.38 28.68 13.92
N GLY A 349 -1.81 27.85 12.96
CA GLY A 349 -1.31 27.89 11.58
C GLY A 349 0.09 27.29 11.37
N ALA A 350 0.76 26.79 12.42
CA ALA A 350 1.98 26.00 12.29
C ALA A 350 1.71 24.64 11.62
N LEU A 351 2.74 24.06 11.00
CA LEU A 351 2.64 22.79 10.30
C LEU A 351 3.14 21.63 11.16
N LEU A 352 2.44 20.51 11.09
CA LEU A 352 2.82 19.22 11.64
C LEU A 352 3.10 18.25 10.50
N MET A 353 4.34 17.74 10.44
CA MET A 353 4.75 16.66 9.54
C MET A 353 4.75 15.35 10.31
N VAL A 354 3.87 14.41 9.95
CA VAL A 354 3.78 13.11 10.63
C VAL A 354 4.28 11.99 9.73
N ARG A 355 5.27 11.24 10.21
CA ARG A 355 5.67 9.97 9.59
C ARG A 355 4.73 8.85 10.05
N SER A 356 4.17 8.16 9.08
CA SER A 356 3.19 7.07 9.19
C SER A 356 3.61 5.90 8.28
N ALA A 357 2.73 4.93 8.08
CA ALA A 357 2.92 3.81 7.17
C ALA A 357 1.60 3.41 6.48
N HIS A 358 1.70 2.70 5.35
CA HIS A 358 0.55 2.26 4.56
C HIS A 358 0.77 0.87 3.94
N GLY A 359 -0.31 0.10 3.78
CA GLY A 359 -0.28 -1.27 3.27
C GLY A 359 0.60 -2.19 4.12
N ALA A 360 1.40 -3.05 3.49
CA ALA A 360 2.30 -3.97 4.20
C ALA A 360 3.38 -3.26 5.03
N ARG A 361 3.73 -1.99 4.73
CA ARG A 361 4.69 -1.22 5.55
C ARG A 361 4.17 -0.95 6.96
N ALA A 362 2.86 -1.08 7.20
CA ALA A 362 2.26 -0.97 8.53
C ALA A 362 2.72 -2.06 9.52
N PHE A 363 3.39 -3.12 9.07
CA PHE A 363 4.06 -4.09 9.96
C PHE A 363 5.36 -3.56 10.57
N LEU A 364 5.96 -2.50 10.00
CA LEU A 364 7.22 -1.91 10.46
C LEU A 364 6.99 -0.74 11.41
N TYR A 365 5.99 0.10 11.15
CA TYR A 365 5.72 1.31 11.92
C TYR A 365 4.24 1.45 12.33
N PRO A 366 3.96 2.18 13.42
CA PRO A 366 2.60 2.58 13.78
C PRO A 366 1.94 3.40 12.66
N VAL A 367 0.69 3.06 12.34
CA VAL A 367 -0.11 3.79 11.35
C VAL A 367 -0.86 4.91 12.06
N VAL A 368 -0.80 6.11 11.49
CA VAL A 368 -1.60 7.26 11.88
C VAL A 368 -2.73 7.42 10.88
N ASP A 369 -3.97 7.36 11.38
CA ASP A 369 -5.15 7.71 10.60
C ASP A 369 -5.29 9.24 10.59
N PRO A 370 -5.53 9.88 9.43
CA PRO A 370 -5.82 11.31 9.35
C PRO A 370 -6.93 11.78 10.32
N ARG A 371 -7.89 10.91 10.63
CA ARG A 371 -8.99 11.19 11.58
C ARG A 371 -8.54 11.29 13.04
N ASP A 372 -7.39 10.71 13.37
CA ASP A 372 -6.82 10.77 14.71
C ASP A 372 -6.03 12.09 14.94
N LEU A 373 -5.81 12.90 13.90
CA LEU A 373 -5.11 14.20 13.98
C LEU A 373 -6.02 15.35 14.46
N ARG A 374 -6.60 15.18 15.65
CA ARG A 374 -7.53 16.15 16.25
C ARG A 374 -6.83 17.49 16.49
N GLY A 375 -7.53 18.60 16.17
CA GLY A 375 -6.97 19.95 16.28
C GLY A 375 -6.07 20.37 15.11
N PHE A 376 -5.90 19.49 14.12
CA PHE A 376 -5.18 19.79 12.89
C PHE A 376 -6.07 19.60 11.65
N GLU A 377 -5.92 20.50 10.69
CA GLU A 377 -6.45 20.36 9.34
C GLU A 377 -5.46 19.57 8.49
N VAL A 378 -5.85 18.39 8.01
CA VAL A 378 -4.99 17.56 7.16
C VAL A 378 -4.95 18.15 5.75
N LEU A 379 -3.77 18.62 5.35
CA LEU A 379 -3.56 19.25 4.04
C LEU A 379 -3.29 18.20 2.96
N ARG A 380 -2.42 17.23 3.26
CA ARG A 380 -2.01 16.20 2.30
C ARG A 380 -1.55 14.92 2.99
N VAL A 381 -1.90 13.79 2.38
CA VAL A 381 -1.39 12.46 2.73
C VAL A 381 -0.63 11.93 1.53
N HIS A 382 0.59 11.46 1.74
CA HIS A 382 1.41 10.86 0.70
C HIS A 382 1.87 9.45 1.12
N HIS A 383 1.59 8.47 0.25
CA HIS A 383 1.99 7.08 0.43
C HIS A 383 3.02 6.72 -0.65
N PRO A 384 4.31 6.55 -0.28
CA PRO A 384 5.33 6.20 -1.26
C PRO A 384 5.07 4.84 -1.89
N THR A 385 5.33 4.74 -3.18
CA THR A 385 5.23 3.50 -3.96
C THR A 385 6.59 2.89 -4.27
N ASP A 386 7.68 3.53 -3.83
CA ASP A 386 9.06 3.16 -4.08
C ASP A 386 9.73 2.56 -2.82
N GLU A 387 11.06 2.66 -2.71
CA GLU A 387 11.83 2.14 -1.58
C GLU A 387 11.61 2.93 -0.29
N VAL A 388 10.98 4.11 -0.34
CA VAL A 388 10.66 4.90 0.87
C VAL A 388 9.60 4.17 1.67
N ILE A 389 9.85 4.03 2.97
CA ILE A 389 8.99 3.26 3.87
C ILE A 389 7.91 4.15 4.51
N ASN A 390 8.29 5.32 5.00
CA ASN A 390 7.36 6.16 5.74
C ASN A 390 6.39 6.88 4.80
N SER A 391 5.10 6.72 5.07
CA SER A 391 4.09 7.65 4.57
C SER A 391 4.24 8.99 5.30
N VAL A 392 3.91 10.08 4.62
CA VAL A 392 4.01 11.43 5.17
C VAL A 392 2.62 12.06 5.18
N ILE A 393 2.23 12.61 6.32
CA ILE A 393 1.00 13.40 6.47
C ILE A 393 1.41 14.83 6.84
N ILE A 394 0.90 15.81 6.09
CA ILE A 394 1.04 17.22 6.44
C ILE A 394 -0.29 17.69 7.01
N ALA A 395 -0.24 18.29 8.19
CA ALA A 395 -1.40 18.90 8.81
C ALA A 395 -1.07 20.30 9.33
N ARG A 396 -2.07 21.18 9.41
CA ARG A 396 -1.94 22.55 9.90
C ARG A 396 -2.71 22.69 11.20
N LYS A 397 -2.10 23.27 12.24
CA LYS A 397 -2.83 23.55 13.48
C LYS A 397 -3.97 24.53 13.21
N MET A 398 -5.18 24.14 13.58
CA MET A 398 -6.37 24.96 13.40
C MET A 398 -6.34 26.22 14.27
N HIS A 399 -6.98 27.29 13.81
CA HIS A 399 -7.18 28.48 14.63
C HIS A 399 -8.29 28.23 15.67
N PRO A 400 -8.18 28.79 16.89
CA PRO A 400 -9.20 28.61 17.92
C PRO A 400 -10.61 29.08 17.51
N ALA A 401 -10.72 30.00 16.53
CA ALA A 401 -12.01 30.46 16.00
C ALA A 401 -12.71 29.45 15.06
N SER A 402 -12.04 28.38 14.65
CA SER A 402 -12.61 27.34 13.76
C SER A 402 -13.41 26.26 14.53
N VAL A 403 -13.41 26.30 15.87
CA VAL A 403 -14.20 25.41 16.72
C VAL A 403 -15.56 26.06 17.03
N VAL A 404 -16.41 26.18 16.02
CA VAL A 404 -17.84 26.46 16.28
C VAL A 404 -18.49 25.14 16.66
N HIS A 405 -18.90 25.06 17.93
CA HIS A 405 -19.84 24.06 18.43
C HIS A 405 -21.05 23.98 17.48
N GLN A 406 -21.21 22.86 16.77
CA GLN A 406 -22.51 22.48 16.23
C GLN A 406 -23.38 21.97 17.40
N SER A 407 -23.79 22.89 18.27
CA SER A 407 -25.00 22.70 19.07
C SER A 407 -26.18 22.96 18.16
N TYR A 408 -26.97 21.92 17.89
CA TYR A 408 -28.28 22.05 17.27
C TYR A 408 -29.14 22.96 18.13
N ASP A 409 -29.44 24.16 17.66
CA ASP A 409 -30.61 24.91 18.11
C ASP A 409 -31.33 25.47 16.87
N GLN A 410 -32.55 24.98 16.68
CA GLN A 410 -33.47 25.43 15.65
C GLN A 410 -34.05 26.79 16.06
N SER A 411 -33.75 27.85 15.30
CA SER A 411 -34.73 28.90 15.05
C SER A 411 -34.41 29.67 13.77
N VAL A 412 -35.50 30.05 13.10
CA VAL A 412 -35.65 30.47 11.71
C VAL A 412 -35.44 31.98 11.57
N GLY A 413 -34.83 32.46 10.48
CA GLY A 413 -34.75 33.91 10.23
C GLY A 413 -33.96 34.38 9.00
N SER A 414 -34.45 34.05 7.81
CA SER A 414 -34.25 34.64 6.47
C SER A 414 -33.43 35.93 6.26
N GLY A 415 -32.55 35.94 5.23
CA GLY A 415 -32.13 37.17 4.51
C GLY A 415 -30.83 37.11 3.68
N SER A 416 -30.91 36.67 2.41
CA SER A 416 -30.16 37.04 1.16
C SER A 416 -28.67 37.45 1.16
N VAL A 417 -27.78 37.16 0.19
CA VAL A 417 -27.71 36.46 -1.11
C VAL A 417 -26.20 36.43 -1.45
N ALA A 418 -25.61 35.30 -1.87
CA ALA A 418 -24.49 35.23 -2.83
C ALA A 418 -24.19 33.77 -3.25
N LEU A 419 -23.97 33.61 -4.55
CA LEU A 419 -23.92 32.38 -5.39
C LEU A 419 -22.99 31.24 -4.90
N PRO A 420 -23.38 29.95 -5.10
CA PRO A 420 -22.52 28.82 -4.79
C PRO A 420 -21.53 28.57 -5.93
N ILE A 421 -20.24 28.65 -5.64
CA ILE A 421 -19.19 28.01 -6.44
C ILE A 421 -19.39 26.50 -6.25
N LYS A 422 -19.83 25.82 -7.31
CA LYS A 422 -19.97 24.36 -7.38
C LYS A 422 -18.63 23.70 -7.05
N CYS A 423 -18.52 23.12 -5.85
CA CYS A 423 -17.58 22.05 -5.56
C CYS A 423 -18.40 20.77 -5.38
N SER A 424 -18.34 19.90 -6.38
CA SER A 424 -19.05 18.62 -6.42
C SER A 424 -18.38 17.64 -5.46
N CYS A 425 -18.83 17.62 -4.21
CA CYS A 425 -18.64 16.48 -3.31
C CYS A 425 -19.99 15.75 -3.25
N VAL A 426 -20.18 14.79 -4.16
CA VAL A 426 -21.30 13.84 -4.07
C VAL A 426 -21.02 12.89 -2.91
N GLU A 427 -22.05 12.71 -2.09
CA GLU A 427 -22.15 11.93 -0.87
C GLU A 427 -21.54 10.53 -1.01
N ILE A 428 -20.48 10.25 -0.24
CA ILE A 428 -20.01 8.87 0.00
C ILE A 428 -20.80 8.33 1.19
N HIS A 429 -22.01 7.85 0.90
CA HIS A 429 -22.76 6.99 1.82
C HIS A 429 -23.23 5.70 1.12
N THR A 430 -22.36 5.06 0.35
CA THR A 430 -22.58 3.69 -0.16
C THR A 430 -21.25 2.97 -0.42
N LEU A 431 -20.55 2.55 0.64
CA LEU A 431 -19.39 1.65 0.54
C LEU A 431 -19.56 0.47 1.49
N ASN A 432 -20.45 -0.44 1.11
CA ASN A 432 -20.45 -1.83 1.58
C ASN A 432 -21.05 -2.72 0.49
N ASN A 433 -20.41 -2.76 -0.68
CA ASN A 433 -20.67 -3.82 -1.66
C ASN A 433 -19.43 -4.06 -2.55
N PRO A 434 -18.81 -5.26 -2.55
CA PRO A 434 -17.60 -5.55 -3.33
C PRO A 434 -17.81 -5.49 -4.86
N PHE A 435 -19.05 -5.44 -5.34
CA PHE A 435 -19.37 -5.34 -6.78
C PHE A 435 -19.19 -3.92 -7.37
N ASN A 436 -19.36 -2.85 -6.58
CA ASN A 436 -19.21 -1.48 -7.10
C ASN A 436 -17.76 -1.10 -7.44
N LYS A 437 -16.77 -1.76 -6.84
CA LYS A 437 -15.35 -1.54 -7.17
C LYS A 437 -14.96 -2.08 -8.54
N VAL A 438 -15.69 -3.05 -9.08
CA VAL A 438 -15.44 -3.60 -10.42
C VAL A 438 -15.98 -2.66 -11.50
N SER A 439 -17.14 -2.03 -11.27
CA SER A 439 -17.75 -1.09 -12.24
C SER A 439 -16.88 0.15 -12.46
N ILE A 440 -16.31 0.72 -11.39
CA ILE A 440 -15.50 1.95 -11.45
C ILE A 440 -14.16 1.71 -12.17
N ILE A 441 -13.57 0.52 -12.05
CA ILE A 441 -12.30 0.16 -12.72
C ILE A 441 -12.52 -0.20 -14.20
N VAL A 442 -13.70 -0.73 -14.55
CA VAL A 442 -14.06 -1.03 -15.95
C VAL A 442 -14.40 0.24 -16.73
N GLU A 443 -15.03 1.24 -16.10
CA GLU A 443 -15.25 2.57 -16.71
C GLU A 443 -13.94 3.33 -16.95
N GLU A 444 -12.94 3.21 -16.08
CA GLU A 444 -11.63 3.87 -16.26
C GLU A 444 -10.78 3.26 -17.41
N LEU A 445 -11.13 2.03 -17.85
CA LEU A 445 -10.53 1.34 -19.00
C LEU A 445 -11.33 1.50 -20.31
N ALA A 446 -12.52 2.11 -20.26
CA ALA A 446 -13.47 2.15 -21.37
C ALA A 446 -13.89 3.59 -21.74
N ILE A 447 -12.94 4.52 -21.85
CA ILE A 447 -13.09 5.87 -22.42
C ILE A 447 -11.69 6.21 -22.99
N ASP A 448 -11.40 6.46 -24.27
CA ASP A 448 -12.09 7.15 -25.37
C ASP A 448 -11.97 6.39 -26.70
N HIS A 449 -13.09 6.27 -27.43
CA HIS A 449 -13.08 6.17 -28.89
C HIS A 449 -13.51 7.53 -29.43
N GLU A 450 -12.54 8.36 -29.83
CA GLU A 450 -12.64 9.24 -30.99
C GLU A 450 -11.30 9.26 -31.73
#